data_AF-A0A5E7RGN1-F1
#
_entry.id   AF-A0A5E7RGN1-F1
#
_cell.length_a   1.000
_cell.length_b   1.000
_cell.length_c   1.000
_cell.angle_alpha   90.00
_cell.angle_beta   90.00
_cell.angle_gamma   90.00
#
_symmetry.space_group_name_H-M   'P 1'
#
loop_
_entity.id
_entity.type
_entity.pdbx_description
1 polymer ?
#
loop_
_entity_poly.entity_id
_entity_poly.type
_entity_poly.pdbx_seq_one_letter_code
_entity_poly.pdbx_strand_id
1 'polypeptide(L)'
;MTDNGPEVFRVTQGLCYYERAGVHCIEASDGQGRAFHIHLPAAIESGSFSLGLSERAPMIIHVTGHCEAELYRGRLELKVGGDAHFCGSFSGIDADGFDIENGIFRLEHPFS
;
A
#
# COMPACT_ATOMS: atom_id res chain seq x y z
N MET A 1 -14.93 25.08 -6.85
CA MET A 1 -15.52 23.81 -6.39
C MET A 1 -14.52 22.75 -6.76
N THR A 2 -13.74 22.26 -5.81
CA THR A 2 -12.82 21.14 -6.02
C THR A 2 -13.64 19.86 -5.95
N ASP A 3 -13.68 19.16 -7.07
CA ASP A 3 -14.29 17.85 -7.27
C ASP A 3 -13.42 16.81 -6.55
N ASN A 4 -13.52 16.75 -5.22
CA ASN A 4 -12.79 15.76 -4.40
C ASN A 4 -13.58 14.46 -4.35
N GLY A 5 -13.85 13.87 -5.51
CA GLY A 5 -14.30 12.48 -5.58
C GLY A 5 -13.21 11.53 -5.06
N PRO A 6 -13.56 10.33 -4.58
CA PRO A 6 -12.60 9.38 -4.05
C PRO A 6 -11.51 9.04 -5.08
N GLU A 7 -10.25 9.14 -4.68
CA GLU A 7 -9.13 8.88 -5.58
C GLU A 7 -8.91 7.37 -5.74
N VAL A 8 -8.84 6.93 -7.00
CA VAL A 8 -8.61 5.52 -7.35
C VAL A 8 -7.17 5.36 -7.81
N PHE A 9 -6.38 4.60 -7.05
CA PHE A 9 -5.00 4.30 -7.40
C PHE A 9 -4.82 2.82 -7.73
N ARG A 10 -4.41 2.54 -8.97
CA ARG A 10 -4.20 1.17 -9.46
C ARG A 10 -2.80 1.04 -10.04
N VAL A 11 -1.95 0.26 -9.37
CA VAL A 11 -0.62 -0.06 -9.88
C VAL A 11 -0.46 -1.57 -9.98
N THR A 12 -0.22 -2.03 -11.20
CA THR A 12 -0.04 -3.44 -11.54
C THR A 12 1.31 -3.73 -12.18
N GLN A 13 2.13 -2.69 -12.45
CA GLN A 13 3.46 -2.76 -13.05
C GLN A 13 4.37 -1.73 -12.38
N GLY A 14 5.69 -1.95 -12.39
CA GLY A 14 6.64 -1.01 -11.78
C GLY A 14 6.70 -1.07 -10.24
N LEU A 15 6.32 -2.22 -9.65
CA LEU A 15 6.46 -2.46 -8.23
C LEU A 15 7.90 -2.86 -7.90
N CYS A 16 8.53 -2.18 -6.94
CA CYS A 16 9.81 -2.60 -6.37
C CYS A 16 9.55 -3.35 -5.06
N TYR A 17 10.22 -4.51 -4.91
CA TYR A 17 10.15 -5.34 -3.71
C TYR A 17 11.53 -5.49 -3.08
N TYR A 18 11.59 -5.37 -1.77
CA TYR A 18 12.74 -5.74 -0.98
C TYR A 18 12.34 -6.05 0.45
N GLU A 19 13.22 -6.73 1.17
CA GLU A 19 13.07 -6.99 2.60
C GLU A 19 14.05 -6.13 3.38
N ARG A 20 13.57 -5.51 4.46
CA ARG A 20 14.41 -4.74 5.38
C ARG A 20 14.03 -5.05 6.81
N ALA A 21 14.98 -5.59 7.57
CA ALA A 21 14.82 -5.88 9.00
C ALA A 21 13.54 -6.70 9.35
N GLY A 22 13.17 -7.66 8.50
CA GLY A 22 11.97 -8.48 8.71
C GLY A 22 10.65 -7.78 8.36
N VAL A 23 10.70 -6.78 7.48
CA VAL A 23 9.54 -6.11 6.89
C VAL A 23 9.63 -6.27 5.37
N HIS A 24 8.53 -6.70 4.76
CA HIS A 24 8.34 -6.68 3.31
C HIS A 24 8.01 -5.25 2.89
N CYS A 25 8.84 -4.66 2.04
CA CYS A 25 8.64 -3.33 1.49
C CYS A 25 8.21 -3.46 0.03
N ILE A 26 7.07 -2.87 -0.30
CA ILE A 26 6.54 -2.82 -1.67
C ILE A 26 6.35 -1.36 -2.04
N GLU A 27 7.07 -0.90 -3.06
CA GLU A 27 6.95 0.46 -3.57
C GLU A 27 6.17 0.43 -4.89
N ALA A 28 5.05 1.16 -4.93
CA ALA A 28 4.13 1.22 -6.06
C ALA A 28 4.03 2.65 -6.58
N SER A 29 4.60 2.95 -7.74
CA SER A 29 4.47 4.27 -8.37
C SER A 29 3.65 4.21 -9.66
N ASP A 30 2.87 5.25 -9.92
CA ASP A 30 2.16 5.42 -11.19
C ASP A 30 3.00 6.14 -12.27
N GLY A 31 4.24 6.53 -11.96
CA GLY A 31 5.13 7.27 -12.85
C GLY A 31 4.72 8.73 -13.09
N GLN A 32 3.65 9.21 -12.45
CA GLN A 32 3.12 10.59 -12.56
C GLN A 32 3.34 11.38 -11.27
N GLY A 33 4.24 10.92 -10.40
CA GLY A 33 4.58 11.59 -9.14
C GLY A 33 3.69 11.17 -7.97
N ARG A 34 2.86 10.14 -8.13
CA ARG A 34 2.18 9.47 -7.02
C ARG A 34 2.79 8.10 -6.76
N ALA A 35 2.91 7.76 -5.49
CA ALA A 35 3.33 6.43 -5.10
C ALA A 35 2.69 5.99 -3.78
N PHE A 36 2.73 4.69 -3.54
CA PHE A 36 2.45 4.11 -2.25
C PHE A 36 3.62 3.24 -1.81
N HIS A 37 4.03 3.38 -0.56
CA HIS A 37 4.95 2.44 0.08
C HIS A 37 4.15 1.59 1.06
N ILE A 38 4.11 0.29 0.81
CA ILE A 38 3.39 -0.69 1.60
C ILE A 38 4.40 -1.48 2.40
N HIS A 39 4.28 -1.44 3.72
CA HIS A 39 5.11 -2.15 4.67
C HIS A 39 4.29 -3.25 5.33
N LEU A 40 4.69 -4.49 5.10
CA LEU A 40 4.04 -5.66 5.67
C LEU A 40 4.99 -6.38 6.64
N PRO A 41 4.53 -6.77 7.84
CA PRO A 41 5.31 -7.62 8.74
C PRO A 41 5.75 -8.93 8.06
N ALA A 42 6.96 -9.43 8.32
CA ALA A 42 7.48 -10.65 7.67
C ALA A 42 6.60 -11.90 7.84
N ALA A 43 5.93 -12.03 8.99
CA ALA A 43 5.06 -13.17 9.28
C ALA A 43 3.59 -12.90 8.92
N ILE A 44 3.32 -11.91 8.06
CA ILE A 44 1.94 -11.59 7.70
C ILE A 44 1.32 -12.71 6.85
N GLU A 45 0.06 -13.00 7.14
CA GLU A 45 -0.74 -13.95 6.37
C GLU A 45 -1.82 -13.23 5.57
N SER A 46 -2.50 -13.95 4.70
CA SER A 46 -3.68 -13.43 4.01
C SER A 46 -4.76 -13.04 5.02
N GLY A 47 -5.43 -11.91 4.81
CA GLY A 47 -6.49 -11.45 5.70
C GLY A 47 -6.86 -9.99 5.54
N SER A 48 -7.69 -9.53 6.47
CA SER A 48 -8.17 -8.15 6.58
C SER A 48 -7.53 -7.48 7.78
N PHE A 49 -6.88 -6.33 7.55
CA PHE A 49 -6.12 -5.60 8.55
C PHE A 49 -6.62 -4.16 8.65
N SER A 50 -6.57 -3.60 9.85
CA SER A 50 -6.81 -2.17 10.07
C SER A 50 -5.49 -1.41 10.04
N LEU A 51 -5.47 -0.24 9.38
CA LEU A 51 -4.30 0.62 9.26
C LEU A 51 -4.24 1.63 10.43
N GLY A 52 -3.03 1.99 10.85
CA GLY A 52 -2.80 3.04 11.85
C GLY A 52 -3.12 2.65 13.31
N LEU A 53 -3.14 1.35 13.64
CA LEU A 53 -3.47 0.88 14.99
C LEU A 53 -2.28 0.35 15.81
N SER A 54 -1.17 -0.08 15.19
CA SER A 54 0.03 -0.56 15.91
C SER A 54 1.25 -0.74 14.99
N GLU A 55 2.45 -0.85 15.57
CA GLU A 55 3.70 -1.18 14.86
C GLU A 55 3.72 -2.57 14.22
N ARG A 56 2.78 -3.45 14.59
CA ARG A 56 2.64 -4.80 13.98
C ARG A 56 1.56 -4.84 12.91
N ALA A 57 0.85 -3.74 12.69
CA ALA A 57 -0.14 -3.65 11.62
C ALA A 57 0.56 -3.32 10.29
N PRO A 58 -0.02 -3.72 9.16
CA PRO A 58 0.37 -3.17 7.87
C PRO A 58 0.35 -1.64 7.90
N MET A 59 1.35 -1.05 7.25
CA MET A 59 1.45 0.39 7.09
C MET A 59 1.49 0.73 5.60
N ILE A 60 0.74 1.76 5.22
CA ILE A 60 0.69 2.25 3.86
C ILE A 60 0.99 3.74 3.90
N ILE A 61 2.02 4.16 3.17
CA ILE A 61 2.41 5.57 3.04
C ILE A 61 1.98 6.02 1.65
N HIS A 62 1.16 7.05 1.60
CA HIS A 62 0.82 7.79 0.38
C HIS A 62 1.90 8.83 0.09
N VAL A 63 2.38 8.86 -1.15
CA VAL A 63 3.39 9.81 -1.63
C VAL A 63 2.81 10.65 -2.76
N THR A 64 2.81 11.96 -2.59
CA THR A 64 2.39 12.93 -3.61
C THR A 64 3.43 14.01 -3.81
N GLY A 65 4.13 13.99 -4.95
CA GLY A 65 5.19 14.96 -5.25
C GLY A 65 6.36 14.90 -4.25
N HIS A 66 6.36 15.77 -3.24
CA HIS A 66 7.37 15.85 -2.18
C HIS A 66 6.82 15.54 -0.78
N CYS A 67 5.55 15.15 -0.68
CA CYS A 67 4.91 14.81 0.59
C CYS A 67 4.79 13.29 0.73
N GLU A 68 5.02 12.81 1.95
CA GLU A 68 4.77 11.43 2.37
C GLU A 68 3.86 11.45 3.59
N ALA A 69 2.79 10.65 3.57
CA ALA A 69 1.82 10.60 4.65
C ALA A 69 1.31 9.17 4.87
N GLU A 70 1.33 8.70 6.12
CA GLU A 70 0.75 7.41 6.49
C GLU A 70 -0.79 7.45 6.39
N LEU A 71 -1.35 6.37 5.88
CA LEU A 71 -2.80 6.14 5.91
C LEU A 71 -3.23 5.63 7.28
N TYR A 72 -4.20 6.29 7.88
CA TYR A 72 -4.84 5.89 9.14
C TYR A 72 -6.35 5.72 8.97
N ARG A 73 -6.99 5.12 10.01
CA ARG A 73 -8.43 4.78 10.00
C ARG A 73 -8.84 3.99 8.75
N GLY A 74 -7.89 3.23 8.20
CA GLY A 74 -8.03 2.53 6.94
C GLY A 74 -8.12 1.02 7.10
N ARG A 75 -8.31 0.34 5.96
CA ARG A 75 -8.36 -1.12 5.89
C ARG A 75 -7.47 -1.61 4.75
N LEU A 76 -6.82 -2.74 4.96
CA LEU A 76 -6.10 -3.50 3.94
C LEU A 76 -6.71 -4.91 3.86
N GLU A 77 -7.16 -5.30 2.66
CA GLU A 77 -7.38 -6.69 2.30
C GLU A 77 -6.13 -7.20 1.60
N LEU A 78 -5.53 -8.27 2.11
CA LEU A 78 -4.26 -8.82 1.63
C LEU A 78 -4.42 -10.30 1.31
N LYS A 79 -3.87 -10.72 0.17
CA LYS A 79 -3.55 -12.10 -0.13
C LYS A 79 -2.04 -12.24 -0.28
N VAL A 80 -1.49 -13.17 0.47
CA VAL A 80 -0.08 -13.57 0.44
C VAL A 80 0.00 -14.89 -0.30
N GLY A 81 0.78 -14.92 -1.38
CA GLY A 81 1.22 -16.14 -2.04
C GLY A 81 2.62 -16.55 -1.59
N GLY A 82 3.13 -17.66 -2.14
CA GLY A 82 4.54 -18.05 -1.94
C GLY A 82 5.50 -17.07 -2.63
N ASP A 83 6.79 -17.16 -2.30
CA ASP A 83 7.89 -16.47 -3.02
C ASP A 83 7.66 -14.97 -3.27
N ALA A 84 7.23 -14.23 -2.23
CA ALA A 84 6.97 -12.78 -2.27
C ALA A 84 5.84 -12.35 -3.23
N HIS A 85 4.85 -13.21 -3.46
CA HIS A 85 3.61 -12.81 -4.13
C HIS A 85 2.67 -12.11 -3.15
N PHE A 86 2.30 -10.86 -3.46
CA PHE A 86 1.35 -10.10 -2.66
C PHE A 86 0.34 -9.42 -3.55
N CYS A 87 -0.95 -9.54 -3.22
CA CYS A 87 -1.97 -8.69 -3.82
C CYS A 87 -2.93 -8.20 -2.77
N GLY A 88 -3.38 -6.96 -2.93
CA GLY A 88 -4.24 -6.37 -1.94
C GLY A 88 -4.97 -5.13 -2.43
N SER A 89 -5.99 -4.78 -1.66
CA SER A 89 -6.73 -3.54 -1.82
C SER A 89 -6.81 -2.81 -0.50
N PHE A 90 -6.70 -1.49 -0.54
CA PHE A 90 -6.71 -0.68 0.66
C PHE A 90 -7.51 0.60 0.50
N SER A 91 -7.94 1.11 1.64
CA SER A 91 -8.53 2.43 1.80
C SER A 91 -8.04 3.07 3.09
N GLY A 92 -8.13 4.39 3.18
CA GLY A 92 -7.74 5.15 4.38
C GLY A 92 -7.70 6.65 4.12
N ILE A 93 -7.31 7.38 5.17
CA ILE A 93 -7.17 8.83 5.13
C ILE A 93 -5.71 9.15 5.41
N ASP A 94 -5.10 10.02 4.61
CA ASP A 94 -3.75 10.53 4.89
C ASP A 94 -3.76 11.72 5.86
N ALA A 95 -2.58 12.14 6.32
CA ALA A 95 -2.42 13.24 7.29
C ALA A 95 -3.01 14.58 6.83
N ASP A 96 -3.14 14.80 5.52
CA ASP A 96 -3.71 16.01 4.93
C ASP A 96 -5.24 15.92 4.75
N GLY A 97 -5.83 14.76 5.08
CA GLY A 97 -7.26 14.51 5.01
C GLY A 97 -7.75 14.03 3.65
N PHE A 98 -6.85 13.54 2.77
CA PHE A 98 -7.25 12.94 1.51
C PHE A 98 -7.81 11.52 1.72
N ASP A 99 -9.05 11.31 1.30
CA ASP A 99 -9.71 10.02 1.29
C ASP A 99 -9.28 9.17 0.10
N ILE A 100 -8.73 7.99 0.39
CA ILE A 100 -8.34 6.99 -0.60
C ILE A 100 -9.27 5.79 -0.46
N GLU A 101 -10.09 5.52 -1.47
CA GLU A 101 -11.14 4.48 -1.36
C GLU A 101 -10.93 3.25 -2.25
N ASN A 102 -9.92 3.22 -3.13
CA ASN A 102 -9.73 2.10 -4.05
C ASN A 102 -8.25 1.88 -4.42
N GLY A 103 -7.37 1.90 -3.43
CA GLY A 103 -5.97 1.52 -3.63
C GLY A 103 -5.86 0.04 -3.96
N ILE A 104 -5.17 -0.32 -5.04
CA ILE A 104 -4.94 -1.72 -5.43
C ILE A 104 -3.50 -1.91 -5.84
N PHE A 105 -2.89 -2.99 -5.35
CA PHE A 105 -1.55 -3.43 -5.76
C PHE A 105 -1.53 -4.94 -6.03
N ARG A 106 -0.64 -5.34 -6.93
CA ARG A 106 -0.39 -6.75 -7.26
C ARG A 106 1.07 -6.94 -7.63
N LEU A 107 1.85 -7.48 -6.70
CA LEU A 107 3.22 -7.89 -6.92
C LEU A 107 3.24 -9.37 -7.32
N GLU A 108 3.56 -9.63 -8.58
CA GLU A 108 3.88 -10.95 -9.09
C GLU A 108 5.38 -11.02 -9.33
N HIS A 109 6.07 -11.90 -8.62
CA HIS A 109 7.45 -12.19 -8.91
C HIS A 109 7.46 -12.98 -10.23
N PRO A 110 8.15 -12.53 -11.29
CA PRO A 110 8.31 -13.34 -12.47
C PRO A 110 9.03 -14.62 -12.05
N PHE A 111 8.46 -15.77 -12.40
CA PHE A 111 9.18 -17.04 -12.33
C PHE A 111 10.51 -16.84 -13.07
N SER A 112 11.60 -17.14 -12.36
CA SER A 112 12.99 -17.17 -12.86
C SER A 112 13.13 -17.89 -14.18
#